data_AF-A0A3D1KIL7-F1
#
_entry.id   AF-A0A3D1KIL7-F1
#
_cell.length_a   1.000
_cell.length_b   1.000
_cell.length_c   1.000
_cell.angle_alpha   90.00
_cell.angle_beta   90.00
_cell.angle_gamma   90.00
#
_symmetry.space_group_name_H-M   'P 1'
#
loop_
_entity.id
_entity.type
_entity.pdbx_description
1 polymer ?
#
loop_
_entity_poly.entity_id
_entity_poly.type
_entity_poly.pdbx_seq_one_letter_code
_entity_poly.pdbx_strand_id
1 'polypeptide(L)' 'MELPASDSDQDDLSDAMELYFGTDPLKPDTDGDSFSDGQEVQNGFNPLGEGELE' A
#
# COMPACT_ATOMS: atom_id res chain seq x y z
N MET A 1 22.17 -6.33 1.25
CA MET A 1 21.20 -7.37 0.88
C MET A 1 19.90 -6.61 0.79
N GLU A 2 19.55 -6.21 -0.43
CA GLU A 2 18.24 -5.63 -0.71
C GLU A 2 17.25 -6.69 -0.29
N LEU A 3 16.39 -6.38 0.70
CA LEU A 3 15.25 -7.25 0.98
C LEU A 3 14.58 -7.44 -0.38
N PRO A 4 14.29 -8.67 -0.84
CA PRO A 4 13.31 -8.79 -1.89
C PRO A 4 12.09 -8.07 -1.31
N ALA A 5 11.76 -6.93 -1.90
CA ALA A 5 10.50 -6.25 -1.68
C ALA A 5 9.46 -7.27 -2.15
N SER A 6 9.11 -8.19 -1.25
CA SER A 6 7.97 -9.06 -1.42
C SER A 6 6.80 -8.11 -1.54
N ASP A 7 6.00 -8.36 -2.55
CA ASP A 7 4.73 -7.69 -2.82
C ASP A 7 3.75 -8.85 -2.80
N SER A 8 3.28 -9.14 -1.59
CA SER A 8 2.61 -10.40 -1.25
C SER A 8 1.18 -10.45 -1.80
N ASP A 9 0.55 -9.30 -2.03
CA ASP A 9 -0.77 -9.15 -2.62
C ASP A 9 -0.78 -8.60 -4.07
N GLN A 10 0.40 -8.24 -4.60
CA GLN A 10 0.63 -7.83 -5.99
C GLN A 10 -0.07 -6.53 -6.37
N ASP A 11 0.02 -5.53 -5.48
CA ASP A 11 -0.68 -4.25 -5.60
C ASP A 11 0.22 -3.08 -6.05
N ASP A 12 1.48 -3.39 -6.39
CA ASP A 12 2.58 -2.47 -6.73
C ASP A 12 3.15 -1.66 -5.53
N LEU A 13 2.84 -2.08 -4.29
CA LEU A 13 3.50 -1.65 -3.05
C LEU A 13 4.21 -2.87 -2.42
N SER A 14 5.45 -2.68 -1.96
CA SER A 14 6.14 -3.78 -1.28
C SER A 14 5.64 -3.93 0.16
N ASP A 15 5.60 -5.15 0.70
CA ASP A 15 5.25 -5.46 2.09
C ASP A 15 5.97 -4.54 3.12
N ALA A 16 7.22 -4.17 2.83
CA ALA A 16 7.99 -3.29 3.70
C ALA A 16 7.48 -1.83 3.69
N MET A 17 7.04 -1.35 2.53
CA MET A 17 6.41 -0.04 2.37
C MET A 17 4.99 -0.05 2.93
N GLU A 18 4.26 -1.14 2.76
CA GLU A 18 2.95 -1.33 3.35
C GLU A 18 3.00 -1.27 4.88
N LEU A 19 3.94 -2.00 5.49
CA LEU A 19 4.20 -1.91 6.94
C LEU A 19 4.64 -0.50 7.38
N TYR A 20 5.26 0.28 6.50
CA TYR A 20 5.65 1.66 6.77
C TYR A 20 4.44 2.61 6.73
N PHE A 21 3.52 2.42 5.79
CA PHE A 21 2.27 3.18 5.68
C PHE A 21 1.18 2.70 6.65
N GLY A 22 1.32 1.49 7.19
CA GLY A 22 0.37 0.87 8.11
C GLY A 22 -0.74 0.06 7.41
N THR A 23 -0.57 -0.25 6.13
CA THR A 23 -1.48 -1.08 5.33
C THR A 23 -1.26 -2.57 5.60
N ASP A 24 -2.11 -3.45 5.05
CA ASP A 24 -2.05 -4.90 5.22
C ASP A 24 -1.36 -5.57 4.02
N PRO A 25 -0.14 -6.15 4.19
CA PRO A 25 0.63 -6.77 3.10
C PRO A 25 -0.01 -7.93 2.36
N LEU A 26 -1.18 -8.38 2.81
CA LEU A 26 -1.91 -9.48 2.20
C LEU A 26 -3.23 -9.01 1.58
N LYS A 27 -3.48 -7.69 1.54
CA LYS A 27 -4.73 -7.12 1.10
C LYS A 27 -4.44 -5.90 0.20
N PRO A 28 -4.68 -6.03 -1.12
CA PRO A 28 -4.25 -5.03 -2.10
C PRO A 28 -5.04 -3.72 -2.05
N ASP A 29 -5.91 -3.53 -1.06
CA ASP A 29 -6.80 -2.37 -0.86
C ASP A 29 -7.15 -2.43 0.63
N THR A 30 -6.42 -1.70 1.48
CA THR A 30 -6.56 -1.83 2.93
C THR A 30 -7.84 -1.18 3.44
N ASP A 31 -8.21 -0.02 2.93
CA ASP A 31 -9.36 0.77 3.40
C ASP A 31 -10.71 0.35 2.79
N GLY A 32 -10.68 -0.41 1.69
CA GLY A 32 -11.83 -0.97 0.99
C GLY A 32 -12.50 -0.01 0.01
N ASP A 33 -11.81 1.03 -0.47
CA ASP A 33 -12.37 2.06 -1.34
C ASP A 33 -12.29 1.74 -2.84
N SER A 34 -11.73 0.58 -3.20
CA SER A 34 -11.49 0.06 -4.56
C SER A 34 -10.27 0.61 -5.29
N PHE A 35 -9.40 1.38 -4.63
CA PHE A 35 -8.05 1.68 -5.10
C PHE A 35 -7.04 0.80 -4.35
N SER A 36 -5.93 0.45 -5.00
CA SER A 36 -4.90 -0.30 -4.30
C SER A 36 -4.02 0.59 -3.45
N ASP A 37 -3.50 0.06 -2.33
CA ASP A 37 -2.63 0.79 -1.44
C ASP A 37 -1.42 1.36 -2.21
N GLY A 38 -0.87 0.56 -3.13
CA GLY A 38 0.17 0.96 -4.07
C GLY A 38 -0.26 2.07 -5.04
N GLN A 39 -1.47 2.03 -5.59
CA GLN A 39 -1.99 3.10 -6.44
C GLN A 39 -2.15 4.40 -5.66
N GLU A 40 -2.70 4.32 -4.46
CA GLU A 40 -2.92 5.49 -3.62
C GLU A 40 -1.60 6.15 -3.26
N VAL A 41 -0.63 5.39 -2.74
CA VAL A 41 0.71 5.89 -2.42
C VAL A 41 1.41 6.51 -3.63
N GLN A 42 1.31 5.88 -4.81
CA GLN A 42 1.93 6.42 -6.04
C GLN A 42 1.29 7.73 -6.49
N ASN A 43 -0.01 7.92 -6.23
CA ASN A 43 -0.74 9.13 -6.61
C ASN A 43 -0.80 10.18 -5.47
N GLY A 44 -0.27 9.86 -4.28
CA GLY A 44 -0.28 10.75 -3.12
C GLY A 44 -1.61 10.75 -2.36
N PHE A 45 -2.37 9.66 -2.43
CA PHE A 45 -3.57 9.41 -1.62
C PHE A 45 -3.23 8.56 -0.39
N ASN A 46 -4.10 8.64 0.62
CA ASN A 46 -3.93 7.93 1.89
C ASN A 46 -4.48 6.49 1.80
N PRO A 47 -3.63 5.45 1.85
CA PRO A 47 -4.06 4.06 1.70
C PRO A 47 -4.81 3.48 2.92
N LEU A 48 -5.07 4.31 3.94
CA LEU A 48 -5.81 3.92 5.15
C LEU A 48 -7.18 4.59 5.24
N GLY A 49 -7.61 5.30 4.21
CA GLY A 49 -8.89 5.99 4.20
C GLY A 49 -8.89 7.20 3.28
N GLU A 50 -10.05 7.81 3.13
CA GLU A 50 -10.23 8.98 2.27
C GLU A 50 -9.23 10.13 2.56
N GLY A 51 -8.55 10.63 1.52
CA GLY A 51 -7.73 11.85 1.60
C GLY A 51 -6.39 11.78 0.86
N GLU A 52 -5.62 12.86 0.95
CA GLU A 52 -4.23 12.91 0.47
C GLU A 52 -3.26 12.40 1.55
N LEU A 53 -2.14 11.82 1.11
CA LEU A 53 -1.05 11.35 1.95
C LEU A 53 -0.24 12.56 2.47
N GLU A 54 -0.65 13.15 3.60
CA GLU A 54 0.08 14.24 4.30
C GLU A 54 1.14 13.75 5.30
#